data_AF-A0A3D1JS24-F1
#
_entry.id   AF-A0A3D1JS24-F1
#
_cell.length_a   1.000
_cell.length_b   1.000
_cell.length_c   1.000
_cell.angle_alpha   90.00
_cell.angle_beta   90.00
_cell.angle_gamma   90.00
#
_symmetry.space_group_name_H-M   'P 1'
#
loop_
_entity.id
_entity.type
_entity.pdbx_description
1 polymer ?
#
loop_
_entity_poly.entity_id
_entity_poly.type
_entity_poly.pdbx_seq_one_letter_code
_entity_poly.pdbx_strand_id
1 'polypeptide(L)'
;MTRKAKPIRSDIAWSTPDRIEVHGKSLPDEILGHLNLGDMAYLQIVGRMPTPQESNVFNAIAVTLVEHGITPSALVARLTYAGAPESLQAAVAAGLCGLGSVFVGSTEGTAKMLYEALPPGTKGADLERIACDTVAAFRARGQIIPGLGHPLHKPVD
;
A
#
# COMPACT_ATOMS: atom_id res chain seq x y z
N MET A 1 -34.44 24.27 -14.88
CA MET A 1 -34.41 22.79 -14.71
C MET A 1 -33.63 22.48 -13.44
N THR A 2 -34.31 22.04 -12.38
CA THR A 2 -33.66 21.61 -11.14
C THR A 2 -32.99 20.26 -11.37
N ARG A 3 -31.65 20.21 -11.34
CA ARG A 3 -30.87 18.97 -11.43
C ARG A 3 -31.26 18.10 -10.24
N LYS A 4 -31.93 16.95 -10.47
CA LYS A 4 -32.16 15.93 -9.43
C LYS A 4 -30.80 15.57 -8.82
N ALA A 5 -30.65 15.79 -7.52
CA ALA A 5 -29.47 15.34 -6.79
C ALA A 5 -29.39 13.81 -6.91
N LYS A 6 -28.32 13.31 -7.53
CA LYS A 6 -28.02 11.88 -7.46
C LYS A 6 -27.44 11.62 -6.07
N PRO A 7 -28.00 10.70 -5.29
CA PRO A 7 -27.43 10.38 -3.99
C PRO A 7 -26.01 9.85 -4.17
N ILE A 8 -25.09 10.32 -3.31
CA ILE A 8 -23.75 9.74 -3.18
C ILE A 8 -23.95 8.36 -2.56
N ARG A 9 -23.42 7.32 -3.20
CA ARG A 9 -23.45 5.94 -2.70
C ARG A 9 -22.02 5.50 -2.40
N SER A 10 -21.85 4.81 -1.28
CA SER A 10 -20.64 4.08 -0.91
C SER A 10 -21.04 2.72 -0.37
N ASP A 11 -20.32 1.68 -0.76
CA ASP A 11 -20.45 0.33 -0.20
C ASP A 11 -19.31 0.04 0.82
N ILE A 12 -18.53 1.07 1.21
CA ILE A 12 -17.37 0.97 2.11
C ILE A 12 -17.77 1.19 3.57
N ALA A 13 -18.42 2.30 3.87
CA ALA A 13 -18.85 2.61 5.24
C ALA A 13 -20.03 3.57 5.21
N TRP A 14 -20.91 3.44 6.20
CA TRP A 14 -22.04 4.34 6.40
C TRP A 14 -22.42 4.41 7.88
N SER A 15 -23.02 5.54 8.26
CA SER A 15 -23.55 5.73 9.61
C SER A 15 -25.02 6.17 9.55
N THR A 16 -25.84 5.57 10.40
CA THR A 16 -27.21 5.99 10.72
C THR A 16 -27.24 6.48 12.18
N PRO A 17 -28.36 7.04 12.68
CA PRO A 17 -28.46 7.42 14.09
C PRO A 17 -28.20 6.27 15.08
N ASP A 18 -28.41 5.03 14.65
CA ASP A 18 -28.35 3.83 15.47
C ASP A 18 -27.25 2.83 15.07
N ARG A 19 -26.54 3.06 13.95
CA ARG A 19 -25.55 2.11 13.43
C ARG A 19 -24.36 2.80 12.80
N ILE A 20 -23.21 2.15 12.89
CA ILE A 20 -22.03 2.47 12.09
C ILE A 20 -21.56 1.15 11.48
N GLU A 21 -21.51 1.09 10.16
CA GLU A 21 -21.13 -0.11 9.42
C GLU A 21 -19.93 0.16 8.52
N VAL A 22 -19.02 -0.81 8.44
CA VAL A 22 -17.87 -0.82 7.53
C VAL A 22 -17.86 -2.15 6.78
N HIS A 23 -17.97 -2.10 5.45
CA HIS A 23 -18.08 -3.27 4.58
C HIS A 23 -19.14 -4.27 5.07
N GLY A 24 -20.29 -3.75 5.53
CA GLY A 24 -21.40 -4.56 6.06
C GLY A 24 -21.18 -5.14 7.46
N LYS A 25 -20.15 -4.67 8.20
CA LYS A 25 -19.86 -5.09 9.58
C LYS A 25 -20.15 -3.98 10.57
N SER A 26 -20.78 -4.30 11.70
CA SER A 26 -20.97 -3.36 12.81
C SER A 26 -19.63 -2.89 13.37
N LEU A 27 -19.36 -1.58 13.33
CA LEU A 27 -18.16 -1.01 13.93
C LEU A 27 -18.05 -1.35 15.43
N PRO A 28 -19.06 -1.06 16.28
CA PRO A 28 -18.96 -1.35 17.71
C PRO A 28 -18.95 -2.84 18.05
N ASP A 29 -19.69 -3.69 17.32
CA ASP A 29 -19.90 -5.08 17.72
C ASP A 29 -18.99 -6.09 17.03
N GLU A 30 -18.47 -5.78 15.83
CA GLU A 30 -17.67 -6.72 15.03
C GLU A 30 -16.25 -6.24 14.75
N ILE A 31 -15.95 -4.95 14.90
CA ILE A 31 -14.64 -4.38 14.56
C ILE A 31 -13.86 -3.95 15.79
N LEU A 32 -14.45 -3.10 16.63
CA LEU A 32 -13.75 -2.58 17.82
C LEU A 32 -13.42 -3.72 18.79
N GLY A 33 -12.16 -3.81 19.19
CA GLY A 33 -11.67 -4.88 20.06
C GLY A 33 -11.44 -6.23 19.36
N HIS A 34 -11.81 -6.36 18.08
CA HIS A 34 -11.67 -7.59 17.31
C HIS A 34 -10.56 -7.51 16.26
N LEU A 35 -10.37 -6.34 15.63
CA LEU A 35 -9.39 -6.15 14.55
C LEU A 35 -8.16 -5.39 15.03
N ASN A 36 -7.00 -5.79 14.54
CA ASN A 36 -5.81 -4.94 14.62
C ASN A 36 -5.82 -3.88 13.50
N LEU A 37 -4.89 -2.92 13.55
CA LEU A 37 -4.83 -1.83 12.56
C LEU A 37 -4.58 -2.34 11.13
N GLY A 38 -3.74 -3.36 10.98
CA GLY A 38 -3.47 -4.02 9.70
C GLY A 38 -4.71 -4.69 9.13
N ASP A 39 -5.48 -5.41 9.94
CA ASP A 39 -6.72 -6.06 9.53
C ASP A 39 -7.78 -5.05 9.08
N MET A 40 -7.89 -3.93 9.79
CA MET A 40 -8.79 -2.84 9.43
C MET A 40 -8.38 -2.21 8.08
N ALA A 41 -7.09 -1.96 7.88
CA ALA A 41 -6.58 -1.45 6.60
C ALA A 41 -6.78 -2.46 5.46
N TYR A 42 -6.56 -3.75 5.71
CA TYR A 42 -6.82 -4.82 4.74
C TYR A 42 -8.30 -4.85 4.36
N LEU A 43 -9.21 -4.78 5.33
CA LEU A 43 -10.65 -4.73 5.10
C LEU A 43 -11.03 -3.54 4.21
N GLN A 44 -10.50 -2.35 4.47
CA GLN A 44 -10.79 -1.13 3.70
C GLN A 44 -10.29 -1.20 2.25
N ILE A 45 -9.16 -1.87 2.00
CA ILE A 45 -8.54 -1.96 0.67
C ILE A 45 -9.16 -3.12 -0.14
N VAL A 46 -9.35 -4.27 0.50
CA VAL A 46 -9.73 -5.53 -0.17
C VAL A 46 -11.24 -5.79 -0.10
N GLY A 47 -11.96 -5.14 0.82
CA GLY A 47 -13.40 -5.29 1.00
C GLY A 47 -13.84 -6.59 1.68
N ARG A 48 -12.90 -7.36 2.24
CA ARG A 48 -13.17 -8.56 3.04
C ARG A 48 -12.18 -8.70 4.18
N MET A 49 -12.51 -9.54 5.16
CA MET A 49 -11.59 -9.89 6.23
C MET A 49 -10.35 -10.63 5.69
N PRO A 50 -9.15 -10.37 6.23
CA PRO A 50 -7.99 -11.20 5.95
C PRO A 50 -8.16 -12.59 6.59
N THR A 51 -7.57 -13.59 5.95
CA THR A 51 -7.23 -14.86 6.63
C THR A 51 -6.13 -14.61 7.67
N PRO A 52 -5.90 -15.52 8.65
CA PRO A 52 -4.82 -15.37 9.62
C PRO A 52 -3.43 -15.17 8.98
N GLN A 53 -3.18 -15.84 7.86
CA GLN A 53 -1.93 -15.73 7.10
C GLN A 53 -1.81 -14.38 6.40
N GLU A 54 -2.89 -13.88 5.78
CA GLU A 54 -2.92 -12.55 5.17
C GLU A 54 -2.76 -11.45 6.22
N SER A 55 -3.40 -11.59 7.38
CA SER A 55 -3.26 -10.66 8.51
C SER A 55 -1.80 -10.54 8.95
N ASN A 56 -1.14 -11.68 9.18
CA ASN A 56 0.26 -11.71 9.59
C ASN A 56 1.19 -11.03 8.58
N VAL A 57 1.05 -11.36 7.29
CA VAL A 57 1.90 -10.81 6.23
C VAL A 57 1.61 -9.33 6.01
N PHE A 58 0.34 -8.94 5.94
CA PHE A 58 -0.05 -7.55 5.71
C PHE A 58 0.39 -6.65 6.88
N ASN A 59 0.24 -7.12 8.12
CA ASN A 59 0.72 -6.37 9.28
C ASN A 59 2.25 -6.25 9.30
N ALA A 60 2.98 -7.29 8.91
CA ALA A 60 4.44 -7.20 8.76
C ALA A 60 4.84 -6.16 7.71
N ILE A 61 4.19 -6.15 6.54
CA ILE A 61 4.40 -5.14 5.49
C ILE A 61 4.09 -3.74 6.02
N ALA A 62 2.95 -3.57 6.70
CA ALA A 62 2.56 -2.27 7.25
C ALA A 62 3.61 -1.75 8.24
N VAL A 63 4.09 -2.60 9.15
CA VAL A 63 5.14 -2.26 10.12
C VAL A 63 6.45 -1.89 9.42
N THR A 64 6.87 -2.66 8.41
CA THR A 64 8.08 -2.34 7.64
C THR A 64 8.00 -0.94 7.04
N LEU A 65 6.84 -0.52 6.54
CA LEU A 65 6.65 0.77 5.89
C LEU A 65 6.54 1.97 6.86
N VAL A 66 6.41 1.75 8.17
CA VAL A 66 6.27 2.84 9.15
C VAL A 66 7.55 3.67 9.25
N GLU A 67 8.72 3.06 9.16
CA GLU A 67 9.98 3.74 9.46
C GLU A 67 11.16 3.16 8.66
N HIS A 68 11.96 4.06 8.09
CA HIS A 68 13.18 3.76 7.33
C HIS A 68 14.29 4.80 7.55
N GLY A 69 14.24 5.52 8.68
CA GLY A 69 15.18 6.56 9.07
C GLY A 69 14.90 7.92 8.41
N ILE A 70 15.98 8.67 8.16
CA ILE A 70 15.92 10.04 7.61
C ILE A 70 15.70 9.99 6.09
N THR A 71 14.52 9.54 5.71
CA THR A 71 14.06 9.54 4.32
C THR A 71 13.77 10.97 3.85
N PRO A 72 13.75 11.25 2.53
CA PRO A 72 13.32 12.55 2.00
C PRO A 72 11.95 12.99 2.52
N SER A 73 10.98 12.07 2.61
CA SER A 73 9.64 12.35 3.17
C SER A 73 9.70 12.78 4.64
N ALA A 74 10.50 12.10 5.47
CA ALA A 74 10.67 12.47 6.88
C ALA A 74 11.33 13.85 7.03
N LEU A 75 12.31 14.17 6.17
CA LEU A 75 12.97 15.48 6.15
C LEU A 75 12.00 16.60 5.78
N VAL A 76 11.23 16.44 4.71
CA VAL A 76 10.26 17.44 4.25
C VAL A 76 9.20 17.68 5.33
N ALA A 77 8.63 16.62 5.92
CA ALA A 77 7.67 16.75 7.00
C ALA A 77 8.23 17.55 8.19
N ARG A 78 9.49 17.27 8.59
CA ARG A 78 10.16 17.99 9.69
C ARG A 78 10.41 19.46 9.37
N LEU A 79 10.84 19.77 8.15
CA LEU A 79 11.07 21.15 7.72
C LEU A 79 9.76 21.94 7.67
N THR A 80 8.67 21.35 7.18
CA THR A 80 7.34 21.96 7.20
C THR A 80 6.86 22.19 8.62
N TYR A 81 7.01 21.19 9.50
CA TYR A 81 6.64 21.32 10.92
C TYR A 81 7.44 22.43 11.64
N ALA A 82 8.73 22.56 11.34
CA ALA A 82 9.56 23.63 11.90
C ALA A 82 9.09 25.04 11.49
N GLY A 83 8.43 25.17 10.34
CA GLY A 83 7.87 26.45 9.86
C GLY A 83 6.51 26.80 10.47
N ALA A 84 5.68 25.81 10.79
CA ALA A 84 4.33 26.00 11.37
C ALA A 84 3.93 24.81 12.28
N PRO A 85 4.39 24.78 13.54
CA PRO A 85 4.15 23.66 14.46
C PRO A 85 2.67 23.38 14.76
N GLU A 86 1.83 24.41 14.69
CA GLU A 86 0.37 24.30 14.83
C GLU A 86 -0.30 23.55 13.66
N SER A 87 0.40 23.40 12.53
CA SER A 87 -0.09 22.77 11.31
C SER A 87 0.47 21.36 11.11
N LEU A 88 0.31 20.51 12.13
CA LEU A 88 0.82 19.13 12.11
C LEU A 88 0.32 18.34 10.89
N GLN A 89 -0.94 18.50 10.50
CA GLN A 89 -1.50 17.80 9.35
C GLN A 89 -0.83 18.23 8.04
N ALA A 90 -0.43 19.50 7.92
CA ALA A 90 0.30 19.98 6.75
C ALA A 90 1.72 19.39 6.69
N ALA A 91 2.39 19.23 7.83
CA ALA A 91 3.68 18.55 7.89
C ALA A 91 3.58 17.09 7.44
N VAL A 92 2.55 16.36 7.91
CA VAL A 92 2.29 14.99 7.45
C VAL A 92 2.01 14.96 5.94
N ALA A 93 1.13 15.84 5.46
CA ALA A 93 0.78 15.93 4.05
C ALA A 93 2.01 16.22 3.17
N ALA A 94 2.89 17.13 3.60
CA ALA A 94 4.11 17.46 2.86
C ALA A 94 5.04 16.25 2.68
N GLY A 95 5.20 15.42 3.72
CA GLY A 95 5.96 14.17 3.63
C GLY A 95 5.31 13.14 2.68
N LEU A 96 3.98 13.02 2.73
CA LEU A 96 3.21 12.10 1.87
C LEU A 96 3.27 12.49 0.38
N CYS A 97 3.26 13.78 0.07
CA CYS A 97 3.34 14.29 -1.30
C CYS A 97 4.69 13.97 -1.99
N GLY A 98 5.71 13.53 -1.24
CA GLY A 98 7.00 13.08 -1.79
C GLY A 98 7.03 11.62 -2.27
N LEU A 99 5.96 10.85 -2.04
CA LEU A 99 5.89 9.44 -2.43
C LEU A 99 5.55 9.30 -3.93
N GLY A 100 6.23 8.38 -4.62
CA GLY A 100 6.09 8.24 -6.08
C GLY A 100 6.89 7.08 -6.67
N SER A 101 7.18 7.12 -7.97
CA SER A 101 7.85 5.98 -8.64
C SER A 101 9.25 5.66 -8.10
N VAL A 102 9.97 6.68 -7.62
CA VAL A 102 11.33 6.53 -7.08
C VAL A 102 11.32 6.03 -5.63
N PHE A 103 10.32 6.41 -4.84
CA PHE A 103 10.23 6.09 -3.42
C PHE A 103 8.85 5.52 -3.10
N VAL A 104 8.80 4.31 -2.54
CA VAL A 104 7.59 3.47 -2.32
C VAL A 104 7.01 2.84 -3.61
N GLY A 105 7.02 3.53 -4.75
CA GLY A 105 6.45 3.02 -6.01
C GLY A 105 7.16 1.82 -6.63
N SER A 106 8.38 1.48 -6.19
CA SER A 106 9.10 0.28 -6.61
C SER A 106 8.34 -1.02 -6.29
N THR A 107 7.55 -1.03 -5.21
CA THR A 107 6.70 -2.17 -4.83
C THR A 107 5.62 -2.43 -5.88
N GLU A 108 4.94 -1.39 -6.35
CA GLU A 108 3.95 -1.49 -7.43
C GLU A 108 4.59 -1.98 -8.73
N GLY A 109 5.75 -1.43 -9.08
CA GLY A 109 6.52 -1.87 -10.25
C GLY A 109 6.91 -3.34 -10.20
N THR A 110 7.32 -3.82 -9.01
CA THR A 110 7.69 -5.22 -8.77
C THR A 110 6.46 -6.12 -8.92
N ALA A 111 5.33 -5.73 -8.31
CA ALA A 111 4.09 -6.48 -8.41
C ALA A 111 3.62 -6.60 -9.87
N LYS A 112 3.61 -5.50 -10.64
CA LYS A 112 3.24 -5.51 -12.06
C LYS A 112 4.14 -6.43 -12.88
N MET A 113 5.45 -6.31 -12.71
CA MET A 113 6.44 -7.15 -13.39
C MET A 113 6.22 -8.64 -13.07
N LEU A 114 5.98 -9.00 -11.81
CA LEU A 114 5.71 -10.38 -11.42
C LEU A 114 4.37 -10.89 -11.97
N TYR A 115 3.31 -10.08 -11.97
CA TYR A 115 2.02 -10.46 -12.55
C TYR A 115 2.09 -10.66 -14.07
N GLU A 116 2.88 -9.85 -14.76
CA GLU A 116 3.12 -9.99 -16.21
C GLU A 116 3.93 -11.26 -16.52
N ALA A 117 4.97 -11.53 -15.73
CA ALA A 117 5.83 -12.70 -15.92
C ALA A 117 5.18 -14.03 -15.49
N LEU A 118 4.33 -13.99 -14.45
CA LEU A 118 3.66 -15.15 -13.85
C LEU A 118 2.17 -14.87 -13.66
N PRO A 119 1.37 -14.86 -14.73
CA PRO A 119 -0.06 -14.59 -14.63
C PRO A 119 -0.81 -15.67 -13.80
N PRO A 120 -2.01 -15.37 -13.30
CA PRO A 120 -2.81 -16.36 -12.59
C PRO A 120 -3.07 -17.63 -13.44
N GLY A 121 -2.88 -18.80 -12.84
CA GLY A 121 -3.09 -20.09 -13.50
C GLY A 121 -1.82 -20.75 -14.06
N THR A 122 -0.65 -20.10 -13.96
CA THR A 122 0.63 -20.63 -14.46
C THR A 122 1.25 -21.68 -13.52
N LYS A 123 0.56 -22.80 -13.29
CA LYS A 123 1.10 -23.93 -12.50
C LYS A 123 2.14 -24.71 -13.29
N GLY A 124 3.25 -25.07 -12.65
CA GLY A 124 4.32 -25.85 -13.27
C GLY A 124 5.16 -25.07 -14.30
N ALA A 125 5.12 -23.74 -14.23
CA ALA A 125 5.93 -22.88 -15.09
C ALA A 125 7.43 -23.09 -14.86
N ASP A 126 8.21 -22.97 -15.92
CA ASP A 126 9.67 -22.93 -15.85
C ASP A 126 10.10 -21.54 -15.33
N LEU A 127 10.26 -21.44 -14.00
CA LEU A 127 10.59 -20.18 -13.33
C LEU A 127 11.97 -19.65 -13.73
N GLU A 128 12.92 -20.53 -14.01
CA GLU A 128 14.28 -20.14 -14.40
C GLU A 128 14.26 -19.48 -15.77
N ARG A 129 13.60 -20.11 -16.76
CA ARG A 129 13.42 -19.51 -18.08
C ARG A 129 12.67 -18.18 -18.01
N ILE A 130 11.58 -18.09 -17.24
CA ILE A 130 10.81 -16.85 -17.09
C ILE A 130 11.66 -15.74 -16.48
N ALA A 131 12.48 -16.05 -15.47
CA ALA A 131 13.39 -15.08 -14.88
C ALA A 131 14.44 -14.60 -15.89
N CYS A 132 15.06 -15.52 -16.64
CA CYS A 132 16.02 -15.18 -17.71
C CYS A 132 15.40 -14.27 -18.78
N ASP A 133 14.22 -14.64 -19.28
CA ASP A 133 13.51 -13.88 -20.30
C ASP A 133 13.11 -12.49 -19.80
N THR A 134 12.62 -12.40 -18.56
CA THR A 134 12.26 -11.13 -17.91
C THR A 134 13.48 -10.22 -17.79
N VAL A 135 14.59 -10.72 -17.25
CA VAL A 135 15.86 -9.97 -17.12
C VAL A 135 16.37 -9.52 -18.49
N ALA A 136 16.35 -10.41 -19.49
CA ALA A 136 16.77 -10.08 -20.85
C ALA A 136 15.91 -8.97 -21.46
N ALA A 137 14.59 -9.00 -21.25
CA ALA A 137 13.67 -8.00 -21.76
C ALA A 137 13.89 -6.62 -21.11
N PHE A 138 14.08 -6.55 -19.79
CA PHE A 138 14.43 -5.30 -19.09
C PHE A 138 15.76 -4.75 -19.57
N ARG A 139 16.78 -5.61 -19.73
CA ARG A 139 18.09 -5.23 -20.26
C ARG A 139 18.01 -4.70 -21.69
N ALA A 140 17.25 -5.34 -22.56
CA ALA A 140 17.07 -4.90 -23.96
C ALA A 140 16.42 -3.50 -24.05
N ARG A 141 15.56 -3.15 -23.09
CA ARG A 141 14.95 -1.81 -22.98
C ARG A 141 15.80 -0.79 -22.24
N GLY A 142 16.96 -1.18 -21.67
CA GLY A 142 17.78 -0.31 -20.84
C GLY A 142 17.09 0.12 -19.53
N GLN A 143 16.15 -0.69 -19.03
CA GLN A 143 15.38 -0.38 -17.83
C GLN A 143 15.96 -1.12 -16.60
N ILE A 144 15.90 -0.46 -15.44
CA ILE A 144 16.18 -1.09 -14.15
C ILE A 144 15.04 -2.08 -13.83
N ILE A 145 15.39 -3.23 -13.26
CA ILE A 145 14.40 -4.19 -12.80
C ILE A 145 13.83 -3.70 -11.46
N PRO A 146 12.51 -3.44 -11.36
CA PRO A 146 11.91 -2.97 -10.12
C PRO A 146 12.06 -4.04 -9.02
N GLY A 147 12.36 -3.59 -7.80
CA GLY A 147 12.52 -4.44 -6.63
C GLY A 147 13.90 -5.09 -6.48
N LEU A 148 14.83 -4.87 -7.42
CA LEU A 148 16.19 -5.40 -7.34
C LEU A 148 17.23 -4.29 -7.19
N GLY A 149 18.15 -4.49 -6.24
CA GLY A 149 19.29 -3.62 -5.96
C GLY A 149 19.10 -2.76 -4.71
N HIS A 150 20.15 -2.67 -3.89
CA HIS A 150 20.17 -1.82 -2.70
C HIS A 150 21.50 -1.04 -2.61
N PRO A 151 21.48 0.29 -2.35
CA PRO A 151 22.70 1.10 -2.32
C PRO A 151 23.61 0.79 -1.12
N LEU A 152 23.02 0.44 0.02
CA LEU A 152 23.73 0.21 1.30
C LEU A 152 23.86 -1.27 1.68
N HIS A 153 22.75 -1.96 1.94
CA HIS A 153 22.74 -3.34 2.39
C HIS A 153 23.19 -4.35 1.32
N LYS A 154 24.27 -5.07 1.63
CA LYS A 154 24.88 -6.14 0.82
C LYS A 154 25.51 -7.18 1.76
N PRO A 155 25.45 -8.49 1.46
CA PRO A 155 24.82 -9.11 0.28
C PRO A 155 23.31 -9.34 0.44
N VAL A 156 22.78 -9.21 1.67
CA VAL A 156 21.37 -9.35 2.05
C VAL A 156 20.92 -8.03 2.69
N ASP A 157 19.67 -7.65 2.43
CA ASP A 157 18.98 -6.52 3.07
C ASP A 157 18.53 -6.90 4.49
#